data_AF-A0A2V9QY46-F1
#
_entry.id   AF-A0A2V9QY46-F1
#
_cell.length_a   1.000
_cell.length_b   1.000
_cell.length_c   1.000
_cell.angle_alpha   90.00
_cell.angle_beta   90.00
_cell.angle_gamma   90.00
#
_symmetry.space_group_name_H-M   'P 1'
#
loop_
_entity.id
_entity.type
_entity.pdbx_description
1 polymer ?
#
loop_
_entity_poly.entity_id
_entity_poly.type
_entity_poly.pdbx_seq_one_letter_code
_entity_poly.pdbx_strand_id
1 'polypeptide(L)'
;MDFVSSSPFVQACDLRHGIPFPHNTFDVVYHSHVLEHFPVHKGLRFLQDCYRVLTLGGIIRVALPDLERIARMYLQALDNALQAENEWRHHYDWMMLELYDQTVREQPGGAMLEYFKRDSIPNKAFVCERIGREAEHMIQALRTKPSSHNGHQPLRIRNLILRVWDFPRLVQTRLVEKLLSRDDYKALEIGRFRVQGEIHQWMYDRYSLARLLEQAGFQNPVQRTAFESAIENWVQFCLDTEPDGSVYKPDSLYMEAVKPAA
;
A
#
# COMPACT_ATOMS: atom_id res chain seq x y z
N MET A 1 -0.27 8.25 -1.67
CA MET A 1 -1.39 8.92 -2.37
C MET A 1 -0.87 9.52 -3.66
N ASP A 2 -1.31 8.97 -4.78
CA ASP A 2 -0.94 9.37 -6.14
C ASP A 2 -1.75 10.60 -6.56
N PHE A 3 -1.08 11.64 -7.07
CA PHE A 3 -1.69 12.93 -7.41
C PHE A 3 -1.63 13.24 -8.92
N VAL A 4 -1.23 12.27 -9.76
CA VAL A 4 -1.09 12.46 -11.20
C VAL A 4 -2.21 11.72 -11.93
N SER A 5 -3.09 12.49 -12.58
CA SER A 5 -4.12 11.95 -13.46
C SER A 5 -3.46 11.34 -14.71
N SER A 6 -3.67 10.04 -14.93
CA SER A 6 -3.16 9.28 -16.08
C SER A 6 -4.16 9.20 -17.25
N SER A 7 -5.36 9.75 -17.07
CA SER A 7 -6.49 9.69 -17.99
C SER A 7 -7.47 10.82 -17.69
N PRO A 8 -8.20 11.39 -18.67
CA PRO A 8 -9.22 12.41 -18.41
C PRO A 8 -10.33 11.94 -17.45
N PHE A 9 -10.46 10.62 -17.25
CA PHE A 9 -11.40 10.02 -16.30
C PHE A 9 -10.84 9.87 -14.87
N VAL A 10 -9.58 10.26 -14.64
CA VAL A 10 -8.93 10.19 -13.32
C VAL A 10 -8.85 11.59 -12.74
N GLN A 11 -9.43 11.79 -11.56
CA GLN A 11 -9.34 13.03 -10.82
C GLN A 11 -8.36 12.89 -9.65
N ALA A 12 -7.35 13.77 -9.60
CA ALA A 12 -6.45 13.84 -8.46
C ALA A 12 -7.20 14.38 -7.23
N CYS A 13 -7.12 13.68 -6.11
CA CYS A 13 -7.80 14.06 -4.86
C CYS A 13 -6.93 13.73 -3.64
N ASP A 14 -6.95 14.60 -2.63
CA ASP A 14 -6.38 14.32 -1.32
C ASP A 14 -7.47 13.83 -0.35
N LEU A 15 -7.55 12.51 -0.20
CA LEU A 15 -8.56 11.85 0.64
C LEU A 15 -8.44 12.17 2.14
N ARG A 16 -7.37 12.86 2.58
CA ARG A 16 -7.28 13.40 3.95
C ARG A 16 -8.32 14.48 4.22
N HIS A 17 -8.84 15.11 3.17
CA HIS A 17 -9.91 16.12 3.24
C HIS A 17 -11.29 15.54 2.88
N GLY A 18 -11.38 14.22 2.66
CA GLY A 18 -12.59 13.54 2.22
C GLY A 18 -12.72 13.43 0.70
N ILE A 19 -13.73 12.68 0.28
CA ILE A 19 -14.12 12.37 -1.08
C ILE A 19 -15.05 13.49 -1.59
N PRO A 20 -14.66 14.23 -2.64
CA PRO A 20 -15.30 15.48 -3.07
C PRO A 20 -16.56 15.23 -3.92
N PHE A 21 -17.39 14.28 -3.49
CA PHE A 21 -18.64 13.92 -4.15
C PHE A 21 -19.80 13.97 -3.16
N PRO A 22 -21.04 14.23 -3.61
CA PRO A 22 -22.22 14.22 -2.74
C PRO A 22 -22.51 12.86 -2.08
N HIS A 23 -23.53 12.82 -1.23
CA HIS A 23 -24.06 11.56 -0.72
C HIS A 23 -24.67 10.73 -1.86
N ASN A 24 -24.68 9.40 -1.74
CA ASN A 24 -25.41 8.49 -2.64
C ASN A 24 -25.12 8.73 -4.13
N THR A 25 -23.83 8.84 -4.49
CA THR A 25 -23.37 9.16 -5.84
C THR A 25 -22.93 7.93 -6.64
N PHE A 26 -22.32 6.94 -5.97
CA PHE A 26 -21.71 5.79 -6.65
C PHE A 26 -22.34 4.47 -6.19
N ASP A 27 -22.50 3.53 -7.11
CA ASP A 27 -22.93 2.17 -6.77
C ASP A 27 -21.80 1.30 -6.21
N VAL A 28 -20.56 1.65 -6.54
CA VAL A 28 -19.35 0.93 -6.12
C VAL A 28 -18.29 1.92 -5.64
N VAL A 29 -17.66 1.60 -4.51
CA VAL A 29 -16.42 2.23 -4.06
C VAL A 29 -15.37 1.14 -3.92
N TYR A 30 -14.28 1.27 -4.66
CA TYR A 30 -13.13 0.38 -4.58
C TYR A 30 -11.88 1.17 -4.20
N HIS A 31 -11.08 0.62 -3.29
CA HIS A 31 -9.72 1.10 -3.08
C HIS A 31 -8.77 -0.06 -2.79
N SER A 32 -7.55 0.07 -3.31
CA SER A 32 -6.47 -0.90 -3.16
C SER A 32 -5.25 -0.22 -2.59
N HIS A 33 -4.78 -0.74 -1.47
CA HIS A 33 -3.60 -0.25 -0.75
C HIS A 33 -3.69 1.25 -0.40
N VAL A 34 -4.75 1.61 0.34
CA VAL A 34 -5.11 2.99 0.72
C VAL A 34 -5.38 3.12 2.22
N LEU A 35 -6.23 2.25 2.77
CA LEU A 35 -6.72 2.35 4.15
C LEU A 35 -5.60 2.24 5.20
N GLU A 36 -4.59 1.41 4.94
CA GLU A 36 -3.42 1.20 5.79
C GLU A 36 -2.58 2.48 5.98
N HIS A 37 -2.69 3.46 5.08
CA HIS A 37 -1.98 4.73 5.19
C HIS A 37 -2.68 5.73 6.12
N PHE A 38 -3.88 5.43 6.60
CA PHE A 38 -4.58 6.28 7.56
C PHE A 38 -4.25 5.85 8.99
N PRO A 39 -3.96 6.81 9.90
CA PRO A 39 -3.96 6.52 11.34
C PRO A 39 -5.30 5.88 11.75
N VAL A 40 -5.27 4.97 12.72
CA VAL A 40 -6.45 4.21 13.18
C VAL A 40 -7.69 5.10 13.40
N HIS A 41 -7.52 6.24 14.08
CA HIS A 41 -8.61 7.18 14.37
C HIS A 41 -9.17 7.91 13.14
N LYS A 42 -8.44 7.92 12.01
CA LYS A 42 -8.88 8.48 10.72
C LYS A 42 -9.40 7.41 9.76
N GLY A 43 -8.97 6.15 9.89
CA GLY A 43 -9.44 5.05 9.04
C GLY A 43 -10.95 4.88 9.08
N LEU A 44 -11.54 4.93 10.30
CA LEU A 44 -13.00 4.88 10.45
C LEU A 44 -13.71 6.04 9.73
N ARG A 45 -13.18 7.27 9.85
CA ARG A 45 -13.76 8.45 9.18
C ARG A 45 -13.68 8.34 7.66
N PHE A 46 -12.58 7.80 7.14
CA PHE A 46 -12.43 7.56 5.71
C PHE A 46 -13.48 6.54 5.22
N LEU A 47 -13.69 5.42 5.92
CA LEU A 47 -14.72 4.45 5.55
C LEU A 47 -16.15 5.00 5.70
N GLN A 48 -16.42 5.86 6.69
CA GLN A 48 -17.70 6.57 6.81
C GLN A 48 -17.91 7.52 5.62
N ASP A 49 -16.85 8.08 5.08
CA ASP A 49 -16.90 8.93 3.90
C ASP A 49 -17.13 8.11 2.61
N CYS A 50 -16.55 6.91 2.51
CA CYS A 50 -16.89 5.92 1.48
C CYS A 50 -18.38 5.52 1.59
N TYR A 51 -18.87 5.25 2.80
CA TYR A 51 -20.27 4.95 3.05
C TYR A 51 -21.18 6.11 2.63
N ARG A 52 -20.78 7.35 2.91
CA ARG A 52 -21.53 8.56 2.55
C ARG A 52 -21.77 8.63 1.04
N VAL A 53 -20.73 8.42 0.24
CA VAL A 53 -20.80 8.56 -1.23
C VAL A 53 -21.44 7.37 -1.93
N LEU A 54 -21.54 6.20 -1.29
CA LEU A 54 -22.24 5.04 -1.86
C LEU A 54 -23.76 5.24 -1.89
N THR A 55 -24.43 4.75 -2.94
CA THR A 55 -25.89 4.61 -3.01
C THR A 55 -26.39 3.53 -2.03
N LEU A 56 -27.69 3.52 -1.74
CA LEU A 56 -28.30 2.43 -0.95
C LEU A 56 -28.19 1.11 -1.73
N GLY A 57 -27.75 0.05 -1.06
CA GLY A 57 -27.41 -1.22 -1.72
C GLY A 57 -26.03 -1.22 -2.40
N GLY A 58 -25.32 -0.09 -2.40
CA GLY A 58 -23.99 0.03 -3.00
C GLY A 58 -22.93 -0.79 -2.27
N ILE A 59 -21.89 -1.21 -3.02
CA ILE A 59 -20.85 -2.12 -2.54
C ILE A 59 -19.55 -1.36 -2.32
N ILE A 60 -18.92 -1.57 -1.16
CA ILE A 60 -17.51 -1.24 -0.96
C ILE A 60 -16.67 -2.50 -1.14
N ARG A 61 -15.55 -2.38 -1.87
CA ARG A 61 -14.50 -3.39 -1.94
C ARG A 61 -13.16 -2.79 -1.50
N VAL A 62 -12.53 -3.44 -0.53
CA VAL A 62 -11.26 -3.03 0.06
C VAL A 62 -10.21 -4.10 -0.21
N ALA A 63 -9.08 -3.71 -0.80
CA ALA A 63 -7.87 -4.51 -0.90
C ALA A 63 -6.72 -3.84 -0.13
N LEU A 64 -6.03 -4.59 0.73
CA LEU A 64 -4.91 -4.09 1.55
C LEU A 64 -3.98 -5.25 1.95
N PRO A 65 -2.75 -4.99 2.46
CA PRO A 65 -1.86 -6.05 2.93
C PRO A 65 -2.51 -6.90 4.04
N ASP A 66 -2.43 -8.23 3.90
CA ASP A 66 -3.04 -9.17 4.85
C ASP A 66 -2.14 -9.41 6.08
N LEU A 67 -2.44 -8.73 7.19
CA LEU A 67 -1.70 -8.89 8.45
C LEU A 67 -1.71 -10.34 8.94
N GLU A 68 -2.83 -11.04 8.81
CA GLU A 68 -2.95 -12.42 9.29
C GLU A 68 -2.03 -13.34 8.50
N ARG A 69 -2.03 -13.22 7.17
CA ARG A 69 -1.15 -14.02 6.31
C ARG A 69 0.32 -13.71 6.56
N ILE A 70 0.68 -12.44 6.71
CA ILE A 70 2.05 -12.01 7.04
C ILE A 70 2.47 -12.62 8.38
N ALA A 71 1.63 -12.51 9.41
CA ALA A 71 1.94 -13.04 10.76
C ALA A 71 2.08 -14.56 10.77
N ARG A 72 1.20 -15.29 10.07
CA ARG A 72 1.29 -16.74 9.94
C ARG A 72 2.57 -17.18 9.22
N MET A 73 2.93 -16.50 8.13
CA MET A 73 4.15 -16.81 7.39
C MET A 73 5.41 -16.44 8.19
N TYR A 74 5.38 -15.36 8.98
CA TYR A 74 6.43 -15.04 9.94
C TYR A 74 6.63 -16.17 10.96
N LEU A 75 5.55 -16.67 11.58
CA LEU A 75 5.65 -17.77 12.56
C LEU A 75 6.16 -19.05 11.91
N GLN A 76 5.67 -19.39 10.70
CA GLN A 76 6.18 -20.52 9.94
C GLN A 76 7.67 -20.37 9.63
N ALA A 77 8.11 -19.20 9.17
CA ALA A 77 9.51 -18.97 8.86
C ALA A 77 10.41 -19.04 10.11
N LEU A 78 9.93 -18.55 11.25
CA LEU A 78 10.61 -18.66 12.53
C LEU A 78 10.80 -20.13 12.94
N ASP A 79 9.73 -20.91 12.94
CA ASP A 79 9.76 -22.31 13.37
C ASP A 79 10.72 -23.15 12.51
N ASN A 80 10.70 -22.97 11.18
CA ASN A 80 11.60 -23.68 10.27
C ASN A 80 13.07 -23.21 10.39
N ALA A 81 13.30 -21.90 10.59
CA ALA A 81 14.65 -21.38 10.78
C ALA A 81 15.32 -21.91 12.07
N LEU A 82 14.54 -22.14 13.13
CA LEU A 82 14.99 -22.74 14.38
C LEU A 82 15.37 -24.23 14.22
N GLN A 83 14.78 -24.94 13.27
CA GLN A 83 15.10 -26.35 12.96
C GLN A 83 16.36 -26.52 12.10
N ALA A 84 17.16 -25.46 11.94
CA ALA A 84 18.41 -25.42 11.15
C ALA A 84 18.23 -25.67 9.65
N GLU A 85 17.04 -25.44 9.09
CA GLU A 85 16.85 -25.37 7.65
C GLU A 85 17.42 -24.05 7.12
N ASN A 86 18.67 -24.09 6.60
CA ASN A 86 19.44 -22.89 6.26
C ASN A 86 18.72 -21.91 5.30
N GLU A 87 17.87 -22.41 4.40
CA GLU A 87 17.11 -21.57 3.46
C GLU A 87 16.05 -20.71 4.15
N TRP A 88 15.41 -21.23 5.21
CA TRP A 88 14.34 -20.54 5.93
C TRP A 88 14.83 -19.34 6.73
N ARG A 89 16.13 -19.24 7.01
CA ARG A 89 16.73 -18.02 7.58
C ARG A 89 16.48 -16.80 6.68
N HIS A 90 16.56 -16.98 5.36
CA HIS A 90 16.28 -15.91 4.41
C HIS A 90 14.78 -15.58 4.33
N HIS A 91 13.90 -16.58 4.43
CA HIS A 91 12.46 -16.35 4.55
C HIS A 91 12.12 -15.56 5.81
N TYR A 92 12.72 -15.92 6.94
CA TYR A 92 12.56 -15.20 8.20
C TYR A 92 12.99 -13.74 8.08
N ASP A 93 14.18 -13.49 7.53
CA ASP A 93 14.69 -12.13 7.30
C ASP A 93 13.71 -11.31 6.46
N TRP A 94 13.18 -11.90 5.39
CA TRP A 94 12.18 -11.24 4.55
C TRP A 94 10.87 -10.96 5.29
N MET A 95 10.35 -11.94 6.03
CA MET A 95 9.09 -11.78 6.77
C MET A 95 9.18 -10.71 7.85
N MET A 96 10.36 -10.54 8.48
CA MET A 96 10.58 -9.43 9.40
C MET A 96 10.49 -8.07 8.70
N LEU A 97 10.99 -7.96 7.47
CA LEU A 97 10.86 -6.75 6.66
C LEU A 97 9.40 -6.51 6.25
N GLU A 98 8.72 -7.52 5.70
CA GLU A 98 7.32 -7.44 5.28
C GLU A 98 6.41 -7.02 6.45
N LEU A 99 6.65 -7.57 7.65
CA LEU A 99 5.88 -7.26 8.86
C LEU A 99 6.19 -5.88 9.45
N TYR A 100 7.46 -5.50 9.58
CA TYR A 100 7.84 -4.30 10.32
C TYR A 100 8.22 -3.11 9.44
N ASP A 101 9.01 -3.31 8.39
CA ASP A 101 9.60 -2.22 7.63
C ASP A 101 8.53 -1.32 6.99
N GLN A 102 7.36 -1.86 6.64
CA GLN A 102 6.24 -1.06 6.12
C GLN A 102 5.65 -0.06 7.13
N THR A 103 5.82 -0.31 8.44
CA THR A 103 5.23 0.50 9.52
C THR A 103 6.24 1.34 10.30
N VAL A 104 7.51 0.92 10.32
CA VAL A 104 8.56 1.53 11.15
C VAL A 104 9.62 2.31 10.37
N ARG A 105 9.71 2.17 9.04
CA ARG A 105 10.76 2.85 8.26
C ARG A 105 10.76 4.36 8.45
N GLU A 106 11.93 4.97 8.29
CA GLU A 106 12.16 6.41 8.47
C GLU A 106 12.64 7.10 7.18
N GLN A 107 12.83 6.32 6.12
CA GLN A 107 13.32 6.79 4.82
C GLN A 107 12.64 6.04 3.67
N PRO A 108 12.58 6.64 2.46
CA PRO A 108 11.97 5.99 1.30
C PRO A 108 12.57 4.63 0.97
N GLY A 109 11.72 3.65 0.73
CA GLY A 109 12.08 2.27 0.41
C GLY A 109 12.53 1.41 1.61
N GLY A 110 12.91 2.03 2.74
CA GLY A 110 13.25 1.35 3.98
C GLY A 110 14.35 0.28 3.84
N ALA A 111 14.32 -0.69 4.73
CA ALA A 111 15.22 -1.84 4.70
C ALA A 111 14.86 -2.86 3.60
N MET A 112 13.63 -2.86 3.09
CA MET A 112 13.27 -3.66 1.90
C MET A 112 14.09 -3.27 0.66
N LEU A 113 14.27 -1.97 0.41
CA LEU A 113 15.08 -1.51 -0.71
C LEU A 113 16.55 -1.97 -0.57
N GLU A 114 17.10 -1.89 0.64
CA GLU A 114 18.44 -2.40 0.93
C GLU A 114 18.53 -3.93 0.75
N TYR A 115 17.47 -4.67 1.08
CA TYR A 115 17.37 -6.09 0.80
C TYR A 115 17.44 -6.38 -0.71
N PHE A 116 16.72 -5.62 -1.53
CA PHE A 116 16.72 -5.78 -2.98
C PHE A 116 18.04 -5.37 -3.66
N LYS A 117 18.84 -4.51 -3.03
CA LYS A 117 20.17 -4.11 -3.52
C LYS A 117 21.25 -5.18 -3.33
N ARG A 118 21.00 -6.24 -2.56
CA ARG A 118 21.98 -7.32 -2.33
C ARG A 118 22.36 -7.99 -3.66
N ASP A 119 23.65 -8.31 -3.80
CA ASP A 119 24.18 -9.02 -4.97
C ASP A 119 23.45 -10.36 -5.23
N SER A 120 23.11 -11.04 -4.14
CA SER A 120 22.33 -12.29 -4.15
C SER A 120 21.13 -12.19 -3.21
N ILE A 121 20.00 -12.73 -3.69
CA ILE A 121 18.75 -12.89 -2.93
C ILE A 121 18.39 -14.38 -3.01
N PRO A 122 18.88 -15.21 -2.07
CA PRO A 122 18.74 -16.67 -2.17
C PRO A 122 17.28 -17.15 -2.24
N ASN A 123 16.38 -16.46 -1.54
CA ASN A 123 14.94 -16.72 -1.50
C ASN A 123 14.14 -15.87 -2.49
N LYS A 124 14.71 -15.44 -3.62
CA LYS A 124 14.03 -14.53 -4.58
C LYS A 124 12.63 -15.02 -4.96
N ALA A 125 12.48 -16.32 -5.22
CA ALA A 125 11.19 -16.91 -5.60
C ALA A 125 10.11 -16.67 -4.53
N PHE A 126 10.45 -16.91 -3.25
CA PHE A 126 9.57 -16.66 -2.11
C PHE A 126 9.18 -15.18 -2.00
N VAL A 127 10.13 -14.27 -2.19
CA VAL A 127 9.87 -12.83 -2.15
C VAL A 127 8.95 -12.39 -3.29
N CYS A 128 9.17 -12.90 -4.49
CA CYS A 128 8.30 -12.64 -5.65
C CYS A 128 6.89 -13.23 -5.46
N GLU A 129 6.75 -14.39 -4.82
CA GLU A 129 5.45 -14.97 -4.48
C GLU A 129 4.67 -14.09 -3.51
N ARG A 130 5.37 -13.43 -2.57
CA ARG A 130 4.77 -12.55 -1.57
C ARG A 130 4.28 -11.24 -2.20
N ILE A 131 5.18 -10.51 -2.85
CA ILE A 131 4.92 -9.14 -3.34
C ILE A 131 4.33 -9.12 -4.76
N GLY A 132 4.48 -10.21 -5.51
CA GLY A 132 4.11 -10.29 -6.91
C GLY A 132 5.12 -9.60 -7.84
N ARG A 133 4.64 -9.16 -9.01
CA ARG A 133 5.43 -8.59 -10.10
C ARG A 133 6.24 -7.36 -9.70
N GLU A 134 5.77 -6.61 -8.71
CA GLU A 134 6.48 -5.42 -8.22
C GLU A 134 7.88 -5.77 -7.71
N ALA A 135 8.04 -6.89 -6.99
CA ALA A 135 9.37 -7.33 -6.55
C ALA A 135 10.26 -7.72 -7.73
N GLU A 136 9.72 -8.42 -8.73
CA GLU A 136 10.48 -8.78 -9.93
C GLU A 136 10.98 -7.54 -10.68
N HIS A 137 10.09 -6.58 -10.91
CA HIS A 137 10.41 -5.32 -11.58
C HIS A 137 11.46 -4.51 -10.79
N MET A 138 11.33 -4.42 -9.46
CA MET A 138 12.31 -3.72 -8.62
C MET A 138 13.69 -4.39 -8.68
N ILE A 139 13.76 -5.71 -8.49
CA ILE A 139 15.02 -6.46 -8.56
C ILE A 139 15.66 -6.32 -9.95
N GLN A 140 14.86 -6.39 -11.01
CA GLN A 140 15.35 -6.23 -12.38
C GLN A 140 15.90 -4.82 -12.62
N ALA A 141 15.16 -3.77 -12.24
CA ALA A 141 15.56 -2.39 -12.40
C ALA A 141 16.87 -2.06 -11.66
N LEU A 142 17.07 -2.65 -10.47
CA LEU A 142 18.31 -2.49 -9.71
C LEU A 142 19.51 -3.22 -10.33
N ARG A 143 19.27 -4.31 -11.08
CA ARG A 143 20.33 -5.10 -11.74
C ARG A 143 20.73 -4.56 -13.11
N THR A 144 19.83 -3.86 -13.81
CA THR A 144 20.15 -3.19 -15.07
C THR A 144 20.97 -1.92 -14.78
N LYS A 145 22.28 -1.92 -15.10
CA LYS A 145 23.11 -0.70 -15.07
C LYS A 145 22.49 0.36 -16.00
N PRO A 146 22.51 1.67 -15.66
CA PRO A 146 22.09 2.69 -16.61
C PRO A 146 23.10 2.73 -17.76
N SER A 147 22.70 2.27 -18.94
CA SER A 147 23.48 2.45 -20.17
C SER A 147 23.59 3.94 -20.47
N SER A 148 24.81 4.44 -20.59
CA SER A 148 25.08 5.78 -21.12
C SER A 148 24.65 5.87 -22.59
N HIS A 149 23.86 6.91 -22.89
CA HIS A 149 23.51 7.52 -24.19
C HIS A 149 22.11 7.28 -24.79
N ASN A 150 21.49 8.46 -25.03
CA ASN A 150 20.40 8.85 -25.92
C ASN A 150 18.95 8.64 -25.47
N GLY A 151 18.40 9.72 -24.89
CA GLY A 151 17.27 10.45 -25.49
C GLY A 151 15.93 9.72 -25.55
N HIS A 152 15.07 10.04 -24.59
CA HIS A 152 13.62 9.76 -24.55
C HIS A 152 13.25 8.27 -24.53
N GLN A 153 13.15 7.67 -23.33
CA GLN A 153 11.95 7.64 -22.49
C GLN A 153 12.39 7.29 -21.06
N PRO A 154 12.05 8.09 -20.02
CA PRO A 154 12.33 7.69 -18.67
C PRO A 154 11.43 6.49 -18.34
N LEU A 155 12.05 5.37 -17.96
CA LEU A 155 11.38 4.21 -17.37
C LEU A 155 10.36 4.70 -16.35
N ARG A 156 9.13 4.22 -16.49
CA ARG A 156 7.90 4.66 -15.81
C ARG A 156 7.89 4.28 -14.31
N ILE A 157 9.00 4.45 -13.61
CA ILE A 157 9.14 4.48 -12.14
C ILE A 157 8.77 5.90 -11.70
N ARG A 158 7.56 6.30 -12.06
CA ARG A 158 7.04 7.65 -11.83
C ARG A 158 5.81 7.65 -10.93
N ASN A 159 5.80 6.77 -9.93
CA ASN A 159 5.27 7.13 -8.61
C ASN A 159 6.41 7.74 -7.76
N LEU A 160 7.05 8.71 -8.42
CA LEU A 160 8.03 9.68 -7.96
C LEU A 160 7.26 10.81 -7.28
N ILE A 161 6.90 10.63 -6.00
CA ILE A 161 6.05 11.50 -5.15
C ILE A 161 6.54 12.97 -4.98
N LEU A 162 7.62 13.42 -5.63
CA LEU A 162 8.37 14.61 -5.19
C LEU A 162 8.50 15.79 -6.17
N ARG A 163 7.59 16.01 -7.11
CA ARG A 163 7.69 17.21 -7.97
C ARG A 163 6.34 17.81 -8.28
N VAL A 164 5.96 18.83 -7.50
CA VAL A 164 5.26 20.08 -7.92
C VAL A 164 5.01 21.03 -6.73
N TRP A 165 5.20 20.61 -5.46
CA TRP A 165 4.87 21.45 -4.27
C TRP A 165 6.09 22.05 -3.53
N ASP A 166 7.32 21.91 -4.02
CA ASP A 166 8.53 22.14 -3.22
C ASP A 166 9.13 23.56 -3.25
N PHE A 167 8.63 24.48 -4.07
CA PHE A 167 9.24 25.81 -4.15
C PHE A 167 9.15 26.62 -2.84
N PRO A 168 8.02 26.63 -2.10
CA PRO A 168 7.94 27.26 -0.77
C PRO A 168 8.69 26.47 0.32
N ARG A 169 8.75 25.13 0.19
CA ARG A 169 9.42 24.24 1.16
C ARG A 169 10.94 24.38 1.12
N LEU A 170 11.55 24.53 -0.06
CA LEU A 170 13.02 24.57 -0.20
C LEU A 170 13.67 25.72 0.58
N VAL A 171 13.03 26.90 0.60
CA VAL A 171 13.50 28.08 1.34
C VAL A 171 13.30 27.89 2.84
N GLN A 172 12.16 27.31 3.23
CA GLN A 172 11.84 27.00 4.64
C GLN A 172 12.82 25.97 5.23
N THR A 173 13.24 24.96 4.47
CA THR A 173 14.13 23.90 4.97
C THR A 173 15.52 24.43 5.33
N ARG A 174 16.13 25.31 4.52
CA ARG A 174 17.48 25.86 4.80
C ARG A 174 17.56 26.76 6.04
N LEU A 175 16.48 27.49 6.33
CA LEU A 175 16.39 28.30 7.55
C LEU A 175 16.21 27.42 8.79
N VAL A 176 15.39 26.38 8.67
CA VAL A 176 15.13 25.41 9.74
C VAL A 176 16.37 24.56 10.05
N GLU A 177 17.13 24.13 9.04
CA GLU A 177 18.42 23.43 9.20
C GLU A 177 19.45 24.23 10.00
N LYS A 178 19.45 25.56 9.86
CA LYS A 178 20.39 26.44 10.56
C LYS A 178 19.94 26.77 11.99
N LEU A 179 18.65 26.63 12.29
CA LEU A 179 18.06 26.99 13.59
C LEU A 179 18.00 25.79 14.54
N LEU A 180 17.74 24.61 14.02
CA LEU A 180 17.58 23.39 14.81
C LEU A 180 18.93 22.74 15.15
N SER A 181 18.97 22.07 16.30
CA SER A 181 20.05 21.12 16.56
C SER A 181 20.02 19.98 15.54
N ARG A 182 21.12 19.23 15.40
CA ARG A 182 21.15 18.06 14.52
C ARG A 182 20.07 17.03 14.89
N ASP A 183 19.83 16.85 16.19
CA ASP A 183 18.85 15.87 16.69
C ASP A 183 17.42 16.34 16.41
N ASP A 184 17.13 17.63 16.61
CA ASP A 184 15.81 18.21 16.30
C ASP A 184 15.53 18.20 14.80
N TYR A 185 16.55 18.45 13.97
CA TYR A 185 16.42 18.38 12.52
C TYR A 185 16.12 16.95 12.07
N LYS A 186 16.83 15.96 12.63
CA LYS A 186 16.55 14.54 12.36
C LYS A 186 15.14 14.14 12.78
N ALA A 187 14.68 14.58 13.95
CA ALA A 187 13.31 14.34 14.41
C ALA A 187 12.27 14.97 13.45
N LEU A 188 12.55 16.16 12.91
CA LEU A 188 11.71 16.81 11.91
C LEU A 188 11.68 16.03 10.59
N GLU A 189 12.82 15.54 10.11
CA GLU A 189 12.89 14.72 8.89
C GLU A 189 12.07 13.44 9.03
N ILE A 190 12.25 12.71 10.14
CA ILE A 190 11.47 11.51 10.47
C ILE A 190 9.98 11.86 10.55
N GLY A 191 9.62 12.93 11.25
CA GLY A 191 8.24 13.39 11.37
C GLY A 191 7.61 13.73 10.01
N ARG A 192 8.36 14.43 9.14
CA ARG A 192 7.93 14.77 7.78
C ARG A 192 7.76 13.54 6.92
N PHE A 193 8.61 12.53 7.06
CA PHE A 193 8.50 11.28 6.32
C PHE A 193 7.29 10.46 6.81
N ARG A 194 7.10 10.33 8.13
CA ARG A 194 6.00 9.56 8.71
C ARG A 194 4.61 10.12 8.41
N VAL A 195 4.47 11.39 8.04
CA VAL A 195 3.18 11.98 7.61
C VAL A 195 2.93 11.89 6.10
N GLN A 196 3.86 11.31 5.34
CA GLN A 196 3.70 11.05 3.91
C GLN A 196 2.95 9.74 3.68
N GLY A 197 2.54 9.52 2.42
CA GLY A 197 1.72 8.37 2.04
C GLY A 197 2.50 7.09 1.73
N GLU A 198 3.75 6.95 2.18
CA GLU A 198 4.50 5.70 2.05
C GLU A 198 4.32 4.79 3.27
N ILE A 199 4.17 5.35 4.46
CA ILE A 199 4.06 4.57 5.70
C ILE A 199 2.69 3.91 5.82
N HIS A 200 2.68 2.63 6.16
CA HIS A 200 1.49 1.95 6.68
C HIS A 200 1.35 2.34 8.15
N GLN A 201 0.35 3.16 8.44
CA GLN A 201 0.03 3.61 9.80
C GLN A 201 -0.71 2.53 10.59
N TRP A 202 -1.32 1.56 9.90
CA TRP A 202 -2.01 0.42 10.48
C TRP A 202 -2.08 -0.73 9.49
N MET A 203 -2.21 -1.96 9.99
CA MET A 203 -2.46 -3.16 9.17
C MET A 203 -3.71 -3.87 9.67
N TYR A 204 -4.39 -4.60 8.80
CA TYR A 204 -5.66 -5.23 9.11
C TYR A 204 -5.61 -6.73 8.79
N ASP A 205 -6.26 -7.50 9.64
CA ASP A 205 -6.65 -8.88 9.39
C ASP A 205 -8.15 -8.96 9.04
N ARG A 206 -8.64 -10.16 8.73
CA ARG A 206 -10.06 -10.36 8.39
C ARG A 206 -11.02 -9.92 9.48
N TYR A 207 -10.63 -9.95 10.75
CA TYR A 207 -11.52 -9.61 11.86
C TYR A 207 -11.57 -8.09 12.09
N SER A 208 -10.42 -7.46 12.18
CA SER A 208 -10.27 -6.02 12.38
C SER A 208 -10.81 -5.21 11.21
N LEU A 209 -10.62 -5.67 9.97
CA LEU A 209 -11.21 -5.02 8.79
C LEU A 209 -12.74 -5.11 8.79
N ALA A 210 -13.30 -6.31 9.03
CA ALA A 210 -14.74 -6.52 9.10
C ALA A 210 -15.38 -5.63 10.16
N ARG A 211 -14.78 -5.59 11.36
CA ARG A 211 -15.25 -4.72 12.46
C ARG A 211 -15.18 -3.24 12.12
N LEU A 212 -14.15 -2.79 11.41
CA LEU A 212 -14.03 -1.38 11.03
C LEU A 212 -15.10 -1.00 9.99
N LEU A 213 -15.40 -1.89 9.04
CA LEU A 213 -16.49 -1.71 8.07
C LEU A 213 -17.85 -1.63 8.77
N GLU A 214 -18.13 -2.53 9.72
CA GLU A 214 -19.37 -2.49 10.53
C GLU A 214 -19.49 -1.19 11.33
N GLN A 215 -18.40 -0.74 11.97
CA GLN A 215 -18.37 0.54 12.70
C GLN A 215 -18.63 1.74 11.78
N ALA A 216 -18.25 1.66 10.51
CA ALA A 216 -18.53 2.68 9.51
C ALA A 216 -19.98 2.68 9.02
N GLY A 217 -20.78 1.67 9.38
CA GLY A 217 -22.19 1.53 9.03
C GLY A 217 -22.46 0.52 7.91
N PHE A 218 -21.43 -0.13 7.37
CA PHE A 218 -21.61 -1.20 6.39
C PHE A 218 -22.16 -2.48 7.05
N GLN A 219 -22.78 -3.33 6.24
CA GLN A 219 -23.29 -4.64 6.66
C GLN A 219 -22.67 -5.77 5.84
N ASN A 220 -22.74 -6.97 6.41
CA ASN A 220 -22.32 -8.23 5.78
C ASN A 220 -20.88 -8.20 5.23
N PRO A 221 -19.87 -7.83 6.04
CA PRO A 221 -18.48 -7.92 5.62
C PRO A 221 -18.14 -9.36 5.24
N VAL A 222 -17.66 -9.56 4.03
CA VAL A 222 -17.32 -10.87 3.47
C VAL A 222 -15.94 -10.82 2.85
N GLN A 223 -15.08 -11.74 3.27
CA GLN A 223 -13.78 -11.92 2.63
C GLN A 223 -13.99 -12.48 1.22
N ARG A 224 -13.26 -11.92 0.26
CA ARG A 224 -13.25 -12.33 -1.14
C ARG A 224 -11.87 -12.76 -1.58
N THR A 225 -11.80 -13.37 -2.76
CA THR A 225 -10.54 -13.52 -3.50
C THR A 225 -10.39 -12.38 -4.51
N ALA A 226 -9.24 -12.30 -5.19
CA ALA A 226 -9.02 -11.37 -6.30
C ALA A 226 -10.01 -11.57 -7.47
N PHE A 227 -10.58 -12.77 -7.60
CA PHE A 227 -11.46 -13.16 -8.70
C PHE A 227 -12.95 -13.07 -8.38
N GLU A 228 -13.31 -13.25 -7.10
CA GLU A 228 -14.70 -13.27 -6.64
C GLU A 228 -15.14 -11.87 -6.20
N SER A 229 -16.32 -11.46 -6.66
CA SER A 229 -16.93 -10.20 -6.25
C SER A 229 -18.44 -10.24 -6.44
N ALA A 230 -19.16 -9.48 -5.62
CA ALA A 230 -20.56 -9.14 -5.89
C ALA A 230 -20.72 -8.06 -6.98
N ILE A 231 -19.62 -7.39 -7.37
CA ILE A 231 -19.59 -6.45 -8.48
C ILE A 231 -19.53 -7.24 -9.79
N GLU A 232 -20.48 -6.98 -10.69
CA GLU A 232 -20.56 -7.68 -11.97
C GLU A 232 -19.30 -7.47 -12.81
N ASN A 233 -18.87 -8.53 -13.51
CA ASN A 233 -17.71 -8.51 -14.41
C ASN A 233 -16.38 -8.10 -13.74
N TRP A 234 -16.22 -8.29 -12.42
CA TRP A 234 -15.07 -7.81 -11.64
C TRP A 234 -13.69 -8.03 -12.30
N VAL A 235 -13.41 -9.26 -12.76
CA VAL A 235 -12.12 -9.61 -13.38
C VAL A 235 -11.83 -8.80 -14.64
N GLN A 236 -12.85 -8.34 -15.37
CA GLN A 236 -12.65 -7.54 -16.59
C GLN A 236 -12.08 -6.14 -16.30
N PHE A 237 -12.27 -5.61 -15.09
CA PHE A 237 -11.69 -4.33 -14.71
C PHE A 237 -10.18 -4.39 -14.47
N CYS A 238 -9.61 -5.59 -14.28
CA CYS A 238 -8.18 -5.80 -14.00
C CYS A 238 -7.66 -4.92 -12.84
N LEU A 239 -8.46 -4.81 -11.76
CA LEU A 239 -8.13 -3.99 -10.58
C LEU A 239 -7.41 -4.79 -9.50
N ASP A 240 -7.82 -6.03 -9.25
CA ASP A 240 -7.16 -6.99 -8.35
C ASP A 240 -6.40 -8.09 -9.11
N THR A 241 -6.47 -8.08 -10.44
CA THR A 241 -5.82 -9.03 -11.33
C THR A 241 -5.10 -8.30 -12.45
N GLU A 242 -4.02 -8.89 -12.92
CA GLU A 242 -3.29 -8.46 -14.11
C GLU A 242 -4.05 -8.86 -15.39
N PRO A 243 -3.77 -8.23 -16.54
CA PRO A 243 -4.40 -8.58 -17.82
C PRO A 243 -4.21 -10.04 -18.28
N ASP A 244 -3.20 -10.75 -17.76
CA ASP A 244 -2.98 -12.18 -18.02
C ASP A 244 -3.63 -13.10 -16.98
N GLY A 245 -4.45 -12.55 -16.08
CA GLY A 245 -5.20 -13.30 -15.08
C GLY A 245 -4.43 -13.65 -13.81
N SER A 246 -3.14 -13.28 -13.70
CA SER A 246 -2.43 -13.40 -12.42
C SER A 246 -2.92 -12.37 -11.40
N VAL A 247 -2.76 -12.64 -10.10
CA VAL A 247 -3.24 -11.75 -9.03
C VAL A 247 -2.32 -10.53 -8.89
N TYR A 248 -2.91 -9.34 -8.85
CA TYR A 248 -2.20 -8.12 -8.47
C TYR A 248 -2.05 -8.08 -6.94
N LYS A 249 -0.80 -7.94 -6.47
CA LYS A 249 -0.42 -7.99 -5.03
C LYS A 249 -0.96 -9.24 -4.32
N PRO A 250 -0.36 -10.43 -4.57
CA PRO A 250 -0.88 -11.73 -4.12
C PRO A 250 -1.01 -11.90 -2.60
N ASP A 251 -0.41 -11.01 -1.81
CA ASP A 251 -0.48 -10.92 -0.35
C ASP A 251 -1.68 -10.12 0.18
N SER A 252 -2.55 -9.61 -0.68
CA SER A 252 -3.66 -8.76 -0.26
C SER A 252 -4.80 -9.55 0.38
N LEU A 253 -5.40 -8.95 1.40
CA LEU A 253 -6.72 -9.28 1.93
C LEU A 253 -7.76 -8.48 1.14
N TYR A 254 -8.76 -9.18 0.59
CA TYR A 254 -9.90 -8.55 -0.10
C TYR A 254 -11.16 -8.72 0.75
N MET A 255 -11.88 -7.63 0.97
CA MET A 255 -13.14 -7.66 1.69
C MET A 255 -14.19 -6.78 1.03
N GLU A 256 -15.40 -7.28 0.95
CA GLU A 256 -16.57 -6.55 0.49
C GLU A 256 -17.55 -6.33 1.63
N ALA A 257 -18.26 -5.22 1.60
CA ALA A 257 -19.41 -4.98 2.46
C ALA A 257 -20.43 -4.10 1.73
N VAL A 258 -21.65 -4.03 2.25
CA VAL A 258 -22.78 -3.37 1.57
C VAL A 258 -23.29 -2.21 2.41
N LYS A 259 -23.59 -1.08 1.76
CA LYS A 259 -24.42 -0.03 2.35
C LYS A 259 -25.87 -0.50 2.33
N PRO A 260 -26.57 -0.60 3.48
CA PRO A 260 -27.90 -1.20 3.53
C PRO A 260 -28.87 -0.56 2.53
N ALA A 261 -29.66 -1.39 1.84
CA ALA A 261 -30.93 -0.94 1.28
C ALA A 261 -31.84 -0.63 2.47
N ALA A 262 -32.51 0.52 2.46
CA ALA A 262 -33.28 1.05 3.60
C ALA A 262 -34.15 0.02 4.34
#